data_AF-A0A376G6P4-F1
#
_entry.id   AF-A0A376G6P4-F1
#
_cell.length_a   1.000
_cell.length_b   1.000
_cell.length_c   1.000
_cell.angle_alpha   90.00
_cell.angle_beta   90.00
_cell.angle_gamma   90.00
#
_symmetry.space_group_name_H-M   'P 1'
#
loop_
_entity.id
_entity.type
_entity.pdbx_description
1 polymer ?
#
loop_
_entity_poly.entity_id
_entity_poly.type
_entity_poly.pdbx_seq_one_letter_code
_entity_poly.pdbx_strand_id
1 'polypeptide(L)' 'MNQIRITKDNISLFPKYEKLLHDNKIKFDSLGRLRYLHGAPIGDLIQIKIDQNRKPIFQEISDKWFDPESEKAKKFVWL' A
#
# COMPACT_ATOMS: atom_id res chain seq x y z
N MET A 1 2.98 -1.04 -19.21
CA MET A 1 3.32 -0.34 -17.96
C MET A 1 3.62 -1.38 -16.90
N ASN A 2 4.72 -1.25 -16.16
CA ASN A 2 5.09 -2.23 -15.15
C ASN A 2 4.30 -1.99 -13.86
N GLN A 3 3.70 -3.05 -13.32
CA GLN A 3 3.05 -3.03 -12.01
C GLN A 3 3.92 -3.78 -11.01
N ILE A 4 3.95 -3.30 -9.77
CA ILE A 4 4.64 -3.94 -8.66
C ILE A 4 3.74 -3.93 -7.43
N ARG A 5 3.75 -5.04 -6.69
CA ARG A 5 3.09 -5.16 -5.40
C ARG A 5 4.13 -5.05 -4.29
N ILE A 6 3.83 -4.27 -3.27
CA ILE A 6 4.63 -4.20 -2.06
C ILE A 6 4.43 -5.49 -1.25
N THR A 7 5.53 -6.14 -0.92
CA THR A 7 5.61 -7.35 -0.09
C THR A 7 6.57 -7.10 1.07
N LYS A 8 6.65 -8.05 2.00
CA LYS A 8 7.64 -8.01 3.09
C LYS A 8 9.08 -7.90 2.58
N ASP A 9 9.36 -8.46 1.41
CA ASP A 9 10.72 -8.54 0.86
C ASP A 9 11.18 -7.25 0.18
N ASN A 10 10.23 -6.41 -0.29
CA ASN A 10 10.56 -5.22 -1.07
C ASN A 10 10.09 -3.90 -0.44
N ILE A 11 9.40 -3.92 0.70
CA ILE A 11 8.84 -2.72 1.34
C ILE A 11 9.90 -1.68 1.69
N SER A 12 11.13 -2.10 2.00
CA SER A 12 12.29 -1.22 2.26
C SER A 12 12.69 -0.37 1.04
N LEU A 13 12.30 -0.76 -0.17
CA LEU A 13 12.49 0.04 -1.38
C LEU A 13 11.49 1.21 -1.48
N PHE A 14 10.47 1.23 -0.61
CA PHE A 14 9.40 2.22 -0.63
C PHE A 14 9.23 2.91 0.75
N PRO A 15 10.07 3.92 1.06
CA PRO A 15 10.14 4.55 2.39
C PRO A 15 8.79 5.06 2.95
N LYS A 16 7.88 5.51 2.06
CA LYS A 16 6.52 5.91 2.43
C LYS A 16 5.78 4.78 3.16
N TYR A 17 5.82 3.57 2.61
CA TYR A 17 5.07 2.43 3.11
C TYR A 17 5.77 1.76 4.29
N GLU A 18 7.11 1.72 4.26
CA GLU A 18 7.91 1.27 5.40
C GLU A 18 7.60 2.10 6.65
N LYS A 19 7.56 3.44 6.53
CA LYS A 19 7.18 4.32 7.64
C LYS A 19 5.75 4.06 8.12
N LEU A 20 4.78 3.93 7.20
CA LEU A 20 3.40 3.63 7.58
C LEU A 20 3.27 2.29 8.32
N LEU A 21 4.06 1.28 7.93
CA LEU A 21 4.08 -0.02 8.59
C LEU A 21 4.69 0.11 10.00
N HIS A 22 5.81 0.82 10.13
CA HIS A 22 6.46 1.08 11.42
C HIS A 22 5.58 1.90 12.38
N ASP A 23 4.82 2.87 11.84
CA ASP A 23 3.85 3.67 12.60
C ASP A 23 2.55 2.90 12.92
N ASN A 24 2.47 1.59 12.60
CA ASN A 24 1.29 0.74 12.74
C ASN A 24 0.04 1.26 12.02
N LYS A 25 0.17 2.07 10.96
CA LYS A 25 -0.98 2.60 10.19
C LYS A 25 -1.46 1.63 9.12
N ILE A 26 -0.59 0.71 8.71
CA ILE A 26 -0.87 -0.38 7.77
C ILE A 26 -0.26 -1.66 8.33
N LYS A 27 -0.73 -2.81 7.86
CA LYS A 27 -0.18 -4.12 8.19
C LYS A 27 -0.38 -5.11 7.04
N PHE A 28 0.36 -6.21 7.07
CA PHE A 28 0.14 -7.32 6.15
C PHE A 28 -1.06 -8.16 6.62
N ASP A 29 -1.92 -8.56 5.68
CA ASP A 29 -2.95 -9.57 5.92
C ASP A 29 -2.34 -10.99 5.93
N SER A 30 -3.18 -11.99 6.22
CA SER A 30 -2.79 -13.41 6.24
C SER A 30 -2.27 -13.92 4.90
N LEU A 31 -2.56 -13.23 3.79
CA LEU A 31 -2.09 -13.53 2.45
C LEU A 31 -0.83 -12.74 2.07
N GLY A 32 -0.24 -12.00 3.01
CA GLY A 32 0.95 -11.18 2.79
C GLY A 32 0.69 -9.91 1.97
N ARG A 33 -0.57 -9.44 1.87
CA ARG A 33 -0.92 -8.20 1.18
C ARG A 33 -0.98 -7.05 2.15
N LEU A 34 -0.45 -5.90 1.74
CA LEU A 34 -0.48 -4.70 2.56
C LEU A 34 -1.90 -4.12 2.59
N ARG A 35 -2.38 -3.75 3.77
CA ARG A 35 -3.65 -3.04 3.96
C ARG A 35 -3.57 -2.04 5.09
N TYR A 36 -4.41 -1.03 5.02
CA TYR A 36 -4.70 -0.19 6.17
C TYR A 36 -5.37 -0.97 7.30
N LEU A 37 -5.30 -0.46 8.54
CA LEU A 37 -5.90 -1.11 9.71
C LEU A 37 -7.40 -1.40 9.60
N HIS A 38 -8.11 -0.68 8.74
CA HIS A 38 -9.54 -0.89 8.46
C HIS A 38 -9.78 -1.78 7.21
N GLY A 39 -8.75 -2.50 6.75
CA GLY A 39 -8.86 -3.55 5.72
C GLY A 39 -8.73 -3.09 4.26
N ALA A 40 -8.59 -1.79 4.01
CA ALA A 40 -8.48 -1.28 2.65
C ALA A 40 -7.14 -1.71 2.01
N PRO A 41 -7.15 -2.24 0.78
CA PRO A 41 -5.93 -2.66 0.10
C PRO A 41 -5.05 -1.45 -0.21
N ILE A 42 -3.73 -1.64 -0.09
CA ILE A 42 -2.71 -0.63 -0.37
C ILE A 42 -1.46 -1.31 -0.95
N GLY A 43 -0.58 -0.58 -1.61
CA GLY A 43 0.73 -1.09 -2.02
C GLY A 43 0.75 -1.81 -3.37
N ASP A 44 -0.31 -1.75 -4.15
CA ASP A 44 -0.27 -2.05 -5.58
C ASP A 44 0.12 -0.77 -6.33
N LEU A 45 1.26 -0.78 -7.02
CA LEU A 45 1.83 0.40 -7.67
C LEU A 45 1.98 0.17 -9.18
N ILE A 46 1.76 1.24 -9.96
CA ILE A 46 2.05 1.29 -11.38
C ILE A 46 3.19 2.26 -11.65
N GLN A 47 4.14 1.86 -12.49
CA GLN A 47 5.18 2.75 -12.97
C GLN A 47 4.55 3.78 -13.92
N ILE A 48 4.61 5.05 -13.53
CA ILE A 48 4.02 6.16 -14.31
C ILE A 48 5.04 6.88 -15.18
N LYS A 49 6.31 6.92 -14.77
CA LYS A 49 7.39 7.55 -15.52
C LYS A 49 8.76 7.07 -15.06
N ILE A 50 9.79 7.51 -15.76
CA ILE A 50 11.19 7.39 -15.37
C ILE A 50 11.70 8.81 -15.14
N ASP A 51 12.42 9.04 -14.04
CA ASP A 51 13.01 10.35 -13.74
C ASP A 51 14.29 10.62 -14.54
N GLN A 52 14.87 11.81 -14.35
CA GLN A 52 16.11 12.22 -15.03
C GLN A 52 17.32 11.34 -14.66
N ASN A 53 17.27 10.64 -13.52
CA ASN A 53 18.31 9.74 -13.03
C ASN A 53 18.07 8.28 -13.45
N ARG A 54 17.16 8.02 -14.41
CA ARG A 54 16.73 6.68 -14.84
C ARG A 54 16.07 5.85 -13.74
N LYS A 55 15.56 6.47 -12.67
CA LYS A 55 14.82 5.78 -11.62
C LYS A 55 13.33 5.71 -11.97
N PRO A 56 12.70 4.54 -11.85
CA PRO A 56 11.26 4.41 -12.05
C PRO A 56 10.51 5.14 -10.94
N ILE A 57 9.50 5.93 -11.33
CA ILE A 57 8.55 6.55 -10.40
C ILE A 57 7.26 5.75 -10.47
N PHE A 58 6.83 5.31 -9.29
CA PHE A 58 5.63 4.52 -9.10
C PHE A 58 4.53 5.36 -8.45
N GLN A 59 3.28 5.09 -8.84
CA GLN A 59 2.09 5.64 -8.23
C GLN A 59 1.18 4.51 -7.75
N GLU A 60 0.52 4.72 -6.63
CA GLU A 60 -0.46 3.78 -6.09
C GLU A 60 -1.67 3.64 -6.99
N ILE A 61 -2.01 2.40 -7.31
CA ILE A 61 -3.26 2.03 -7.96
C ILE A 61 -4.31 1.95 -6.85
N SER A 62 -4.91 3.10 -6.51
CA SER A 62 -6.06 3.10 -5.61
C SER A 62 -7.33 2.89 -6.44
N ASP A 63 -7.62 1.65 -6.80
CA ASP A 63 -8.86 1.29 -7.51
C ASP A 63 -10.12 1.42 -6.63
N LYS A 64 -9.94 1.60 -5.32
CA LYS A 64 -11.04 1.70 -4.37
C LYS A 64 -10.84 2.93 -3.50
N TRP A 65 -11.64 3.96 -3.77
CA TRP A 65 -11.84 5.05 -2.83
C TRP A 65 -12.24 4.44 -1.48
N PHE A 66 -11.49 4.76 -0.43
CA PHE A 66 -11.73 4.23 0.91
C PHE A 66 -11.83 5.38 1.90
N ASP A 67 -12.98 5.45 2.57
CA ASP A 67 -13.24 6.42 3.62
C ASP A 67 -12.92 5.79 5.00
N PRO A 68 -11.83 6.23 5.68
CA PRO A 68 -11.45 5.75 7.00
C PRO A 68 -12.45 6.08 8.11
N GLU A 69 -13.32 7.07 7.91
CA GLU A 69 -14.35 7.45 8.88
C GLU A 69 -15.68 6.71 8.65
N SER A 70 -15.79 5.94 7.56
CA SER A 70 -16.99 5.17 7.25
C SER A 70 -17.30 4.11 8.31
N GLU A 71 -18.59 3.83 8.52
CA GLU A 71 -19.03 2.78 9.44
C GLU A 71 -18.47 1.40 9.08
N LYS A 72 -18.23 1.16 7.78
CA LYS A 72 -17.58 -0.06 7.30
C LYS A 72 -16.13 -0.16 7.77
N ALA A 73 -15.40 0.96 7.78
CA ALA A 73 -14.03 1.02 8.28
C ALA A 73 -13.98 0.77 9.78
N LYS A 74 -14.90 1.38 10.55
CA LYS A 74 -14.99 1.20 12.01
C LYS A 74 -15.33 -0.22 12.44
N LYS A 75 -16.18 -0.90 11.67
CA LYS A 75 -16.61 -2.29 11.94
C LYS A 75 -15.67 -3.34 11.37
N PHE A 76 -14.54 -2.94 10.77
CA PHE A 76 -13.61 -3.89 10.19
C PHE A 76 -12.92 -4.72 11.27
N VAL A 77 -13.01 -6.04 11.13
CA VAL A 77 -12.31 -6.99 12.00
C VAL A 77 -11.27 -7.71 11.17
N TRP A 78 -10.04 -7.71 11.67
CA TRP A 78 -8.96 -8.53 11.11
C TRP A 78 -9.24 -10.00 11.43
N LEU A 79 -9.48 -10.79 10.38
CA LEU A 79 -9.56 -12.25 10.43
C LEU A 79 -8.19 -12.89 10.14
#